data_AF-A0A9X3WN99-F1
#
_entry.id   AF-A0A9X3WN99-F1
#
_cell.length_a   1.000
_cell.length_b   1.000
_cell.length_c   1.000
_cell.angle_alpha   90.00
_cell.angle_beta   90.00
_cell.angle_gamma   90.00
#
_symmetry.space_group_name_H-M   'P 1'
#
loop_
_entity.id
_entity.type
_entity.pdbx_description
1 polymer ?
#
loop_
_entity_poly.entity_id
_entity_poly.type
_entity_poly.pdbx_seq_one_letter_code
_entity_poly.pdbx_strand_id
1 'polypeptide(L)'
;MKFADHLLQLYIRHFNDKDSLEVFIHSVLEQMDHEELMKVLNKCNKEELEEILGSYLRNNLEHKFNYLGIHVNNDNQLSNNIQ
;
A
#
# COMPACT_ATOMS: atom_id res chain seq x y z
N MET A 1 8.16 10.23 8.89
CA MET A 1 8.85 9.02 9.45
C MET A 1 10.20 8.94 8.77
N LYS A 2 11.31 8.80 9.51
CA LYS A 2 12.67 8.94 8.96
C LYS A 2 12.96 8.11 7.68
N PHE A 3 12.26 6.99 7.48
CA PHE A 3 12.38 6.16 6.29
C PHE A 3 11.68 6.76 5.06
N ALA A 4 10.42 7.19 5.19
CA ALA A 4 9.69 7.86 4.11
C ALA A 4 10.39 9.17 3.68
N ASP A 5 10.92 9.90 4.65
CA ASP A 5 11.69 11.14 4.38
C ASP A 5 12.98 10.83 3.59
N HIS A 6 13.64 9.71 3.90
CA HIS A 6 14.83 9.24 3.16
C HIS A 6 14.49 8.78 1.74
N LEU A 7 13.39 8.03 1.57
CA LEU A 7 12.92 7.59 0.25
C LEU A 7 12.52 8.78 -0.62
N LEU A 8 11.89 9.80 -0.04
CA LEU A 8 11.58 11.03 -0.76
C LEU A 8 12.84 11.72 -1.26
N GLN A 9 13.88 11.83 -0.43
CA GLN A 9 15.16 12.43 -0.84
C GLN A 9 15.86 11.62 -1.95
N LEU A 10 15.76 10.30 -1.90
CA LEU A 10 16.31 9.44 -2.94
C LEU A 10 15.51 9.59 -4.24
N TYR A 11 14.17 9.65 -4.15
CA TYR A 11 13.29 9.85 -5.29
C TYR A 11 13.60 11.14 -6.05
N ILE A 12 13.59 12.28 -5.35
CA ILE A 12 13.84 13.60 -5.98
C ILE A 12 15.25 13.75 -6.56
N ARG A 13 16.20 12.88 -6.16
CA ARG A 13 17.56 12.88 -6.70
C ARG A 13 17.63 12.17 -8.05
N HIS A 14 16.78 11.18 -8.27
CA HIS A 14 16.84 10.30 -9.44
C HIS A 14 15.69 10.54 -10.42
N PHE A 15 14.58 11.13 -9.98
CA PHE A 15 13.37 11.33 -10.76
C PHE A 15 12.86 12.77 -10.65
N ASN A 16 12.33 13.28 -11.76
CA ASN A 16 11.76 14.64 -11.85
C ASN A 16 10.28 14.66 -12.25
N ASP A 17 9.67 13.50 -12.44
CA ASP A 17 8.27 13.29 -12.81
C ASP A 17 7.55 12.49 -11.71
N LYS A 18 6.21 12.46 -11.73
CA LYS A 18 5.41 11.69 -10.77
C LYS A 18 5.17 10.25 -11.24
N ASP A 19 5.26 10.01 -12.53
CA ASP A 19 4.93 8.73 -13.16
C ASP A 19 5.93 7.63 -12.76
N SER A 20 7.15 8.03 -12.40
CA SER A 20 8.19 7.13 -11.91
C SER A 20 8.03 6.66 -10.46
N LEU A 21 7.09 7.22 -9.69
CA LEU A 21 6.97 6.95 -8.26
C LEU A 21 6.68 5.48 -7.96
N GLU A 22 5.76 4.89 -8.71
CA GLU A 22 5.37 3.49 -8.53
C GLU A 22 6.54 2.55 -8.84
N VAL A 23 7.23 2.78 -9.96
CA VAL A 23 8.42 2.01 -10.37
C VAL A 23 9.54 2.14 -9.32
N PHE A 24 9.75 3.35 -8.80
CA PHE A 24 10.73 3.59 -7.75
C PHE A 24 10.40 2.81 -6.47
N ILE A 25 9.16 2.88 -5.99
CA ILE A 25 8.71 2.17 -4.79
C ILE A 25 8.93 0.66 -4.96
N HIS A 26 8.52 0.10 -6.10
CA HIS A 26 8.73 -1.32 -6.39
C HIS A 26 10.22 -1.70 -6.39
N SER A 27 11.06 -0.88 -7.03
CA SER A 27 12.51 -1.12 -7.10
C SER A 27 13.17 -1.11 -5.72
N VAL A 28 12.71 -0.22 -4.82
CA VAL A 28 13.19 -0.17 -3.43
C VAL A 28 12.77 -1.43 -2.67
N LEU A 29 11.50 -1.81 -2.76
CA LEU A 29 10.97 -2.97 -2.03
C LEU A 29 11.59 -4.28 -2.50
N GLU A 30 11.87 -4.43 -3.80
CA GLU A 30 12.50 -5.63 -4.38
C GLU A 30 13.94 -5.84 -3.88
N GLN A 31 14.64 -4.76 -3.57
CA GLN A 31 16.02 -4.81 -3.06
C GLN A 31 16.09 -5.11 -1.56
N MET A 32 14.98 -4.96 -0.83
CA MET A 32 14.94 -5.17 0.61
C MET A 32 14.84 -6.65 0.96
N ASP A 33 15.65 -7.09 1.91
CA ASP A 33 15.49 -8.42 2.49
C ASP A 33 14.33 -8.48 3.50
N HIS A 34 14.02 -9.70 3.96
CA HIS A 34 12.95 -9.91 4.93
C HIS A 34 13.17 -9.13 6.24
N GLU A 35 14.42 -9.07 6.73
CA GLU A 35 14.71 -8.37 7.98
C GLU A 35 14.54 -6.86 7.85
N GLU A 36 14.93 -6.29 6.71
CA GLU A 36 14.75 -4.88 6.38
C GLU A 36 13.27 -4.51 6.28
N LEU A 37 12.47 -5.34 5.61
CA LEU A 37 11.02 -5.15 5.55
C LEU A 37 10.39 -5.18 6.96
N MET A 38 10.79 -6.13 7.80
CA MET A 38 10.32 -6.21 9.19
C MET A 38 10.75 -4.98 10.02
N LYS A 39 11.96 -4.45 9.80
CA LYS A 39 12.43 -3.22 10.46
C LYS A 39 11.62 -1.99 10.05
N VAL A 40 11.11 -1.94 8.81
CA VAL A 40 10.22 -0.86 8.36
C VAL A 40 8.83 -1.03 8.97
N LEU A 41 8.26 -2.23 8.90
CA LEU A 41 6.94 -2.52 9.50
C LEU A 41 6.91 -2.23 11.00
N ASN A 42 7.97 -2.56 11.74
CA ASN A 42 8.07 -2.28 13.18
C ASN A 42 8.09 -0.78 13.54
N LYS A 43 8.29 0.11 12.56
CA LYS A 43 8.25 1.56 12.75
C LYS A 43 6.89 2.17 12.40
N CYS A 44 6.00 1.39 11.77
CA CYS A 44 4.67 1.83 11.47
C CYS A 44 3.85 1.97 12.76
N ASN A 45 3.03 3.01 12.82
CA ASN A 45 2.03 3.14 13.87
C ASN A 45 0.86 2.18 13.60
N LYS A 46 -0.07 2.10 14.57
CA LYS A 46 -1.22 1.20 14.48
C LYS A 46 -2.08 1.43 13.22
N GLU A 47 -2.37 2.68 12.89
CA GLU A 47 -3.24 3.05 11.76
C GLU A 47 -2.58 2.64 10.42
N GLU A 48 -1.28 2.90 10.28
CA GLU A 48 -0.49 2.48 9.12
C GLU A 48 -0.47 0.95 8.98
N LEU A 49 -0.32 0.22 10.09
CA LEU A 49 -0.37 -1.25 10.09
C LEU A 49 -1.76 -1.79 9.73
N GLU A 50 -2.81 -1.16 10.22
CA GLU A 50 -4.21 -1.51 9.89
C GLU A 50 -4.49 -1.31 8.41
N GLU A 51 -3.96 -0.25 7.79
CA GLU A 51 -4.10 -0.01 6.35
C GLU A 51 -3.37 -1.09 5.52
N ILE A 52 -2.13 -1.41 5.87
CA ILE A 52 -1.33 -2.46 5.21
C ILE A 52 -2.03 -3.81 5.33
N LEU A 53 -2.43 -4.20 6.54
CA LEU A 53 -3.11 -5.48 6.80
C LEU A 53 -4.49 -5.52 6.14
N GLY A 54 -5.23 -4.42 6.17
CA GLY A 54 -6.54 -4.30 5.51
C GLY A 54 -6.43 -4.53 4.00
N SER A 55 -5.46 -3.90 3.35
CA SER A 55 -5.18 -4.11 1.92
C SER A 55 -4.80 -5.55 1.60
N TYR A 56 -3.88 -6.14 2.39
CA TYR A 56 -3.48 -7.54 2.23
C TYR A 56 -4.66 -8.51 2.38
N LEU A 57 -5.47 -8.35 3.42
CA LEU A 57 -6.64 -9.19 3.67
C LEU A 57 -7.68 -9.04 2.57
N ARG A 58 -7.96 -7.80 2.15
CA ARG A 58 -8.88 -7.50 1.06
C ARG A 58 -8.47 -8.22 -0.23
N ASN A 59 -7.22 -8.06 -0.66
CA ASN A 59 -6.74 -8.70 -1.90
C ASN A 59 -6.86 -10.23 -1.81
N ASN A 60 -6.50 -10.82 -0.67
CA ASN A 60 -6.64 -12.27 -0.46
C ASN A 60 -8.11 -12.74 -0.49
N LEU A 61 -9.02 -11.97 0.08
CA LEU A 61 -10.45 -12.30 0.07
C LEU A 61 -11.06 -12.12 -1.31
N GLU A 62 -10.74 -11.04 -2.03
CA GLU A 62 -11.18 -10.82 -3.41
C GLU A 62 -10.71 -11.97 -4.33
N HIS A 63 -9.44 -12.41 -4.20
CA HIS A 63 -8.95 -13.59 -4.92
C HIS A 63 -9.76 -14.85 -4.61
N LYS A 64 -10.09 -15.09 -3.34
CA LYS A 64 -10.91 -16.25 -2.94
C LYS A 64 -12.35 -16.14 -3.43
N PHE A 65 -12.95 -14.95 -3.39
CA PHE A 65 -14.30 -14.72 -3.91
C PHE A 65 -14.38 -14.96 -5.41
N ASN A 66 -13.39 -14.48 -6.17
CA ASN A 66 -13.29 -14.73 -7.60
C ASN A 66 -13.16 -16.24 -7.90
N TYR A 67 -12.37 -16.98 -7.11
CA TYR A 67 -12.27 -18.43 -7.24
C TYR A 67 -13.60 -19.16 -6.94
N LEU A 68 -14.38 -18.65 -5.98
CA LEU A 68 -15.66 -19.21 -5.58
C LEU A 68 -16.85 -18.73 -6.41
N GLY A 69 -16.64 -17.86 -7.40
CA GLY A 69 -17.71 -17.25 -8.21
C GLY A 69 -18.61 -16.28 -7.43
N ILE A 70 -18.13 -15.74 -6.31
CA ILE A 70 -18.85 -14.77 -5.48
C ILE A 70 -18.49 -13.36 -5.99
N HIS A 71 -19.46 -12.64 -6.55
CA HIS A 71 -19.28 -11.24 -6.94
C HIS A 71 -19.58 -10.33 -5.75
N VAL A 72 -18.54 -9.67 -5.21
CA VAL A 72 -18.71 -8.63 -4.19
C VAL A 72 -18.88 -7.28 -4.90
N ASN A 73 -20.09 -6.73 -4.90
CA ASN A 73 -20.37 -5.40 -5.41
C ASN A 73 -19.85 -4.35 -4.41
N ASN A 74 -18.75 -3.68 -4.74
CA ASN A 74 -18.26 -2.53 -3.98
C ASN A 74 -18.98 -1.24 -4.41
N ASP A 75 -20.30 -1.19 -4.27
CA ASP A 75 -21.06 0.05 -4.42
C ASP A 75 -21.11 0.79 -3.08
N ASN A 76 -19.96 1.37 -2.67
CA ASN A 76 -19.99 2.49 -1.73
C ASN A 76 -20.35 3.76 -2.50
N GLN A 77 -21.61 3.84 -2.95
CA GLN A 77 -22.26 5.10 -3.26
C GLN A 77 -22.52 5.81 -1.93
N LEU A 78 -21.70 6.81 -1.62
CA LEU A 78 -22.02 7.87 -0.67
C LEU A 78 -23.34 8.54 -1.13
N SER A 79 -24.47 7.97 -0.74
CA SER A 79 -25.73 8.68 -0.71
C SER A 79 -25.77 9.47 0.59
N ASN A 80 -25.16 10.66 0.55
CA ASN A 80 -25.50 11.75 1.45
C ASN A 80 -27.00 12.06 1.28
N ASN A 81 -27.83 11.39 2.07
CA ASN A 81 -29.20 11.84 2.29
C ASN A 81 -29.14 13.06 3.22
N ILE A 82 -28.92 14.23 2.64
CA ILE A 82 -29.32 15.49 3.26
C ILE A 82 -30.75 15.75 2.82
N GLN A 83 -31.69 15.51 3.72
CA GLN A 83 -32.99 16.18 3.78
C GLN A 83 -33.10 16.87 5.13
#